data_AF-A0A7W0ZPW4-F1
#
_entry.id   AF-A0A7W0ZPW4-F1
#
_cell.length_a   1.000
_cell.length_b   1.000
_cell.length_c   1.000
_cell.angle_alpha   90.00
_cell.angle_beta   90.00
_cell.angle_gamma   90.00
#
_symmetry.space_group_name_H-M   'P 1'
#
loop_
_entity.id
_entity.type
_entity.pdbx_description
1 polymer ?
#
loop_
_entity_poly.entity_id
_entity_poly.type
_entity_poly.pdbx_seq_one_letter_code
_entity_poly.pdbx_strand_id
1 'polypeptide(L)'
;MSSYSQPEAVSSVLSEPGPANAPADGRTPDPLADVRAELTMLRAHVAQNDHEIDDLQLRSAEWRLPWYRNIQSLVAVFALLLSLLTTLVSGYWASTQGEIAERRLRQQEIHDARTELRGLLQSLSELERRIEELPSIDDPLLASRLSSSYGSETAILATQALAIMESIPDQISSSEYLNLAVRFGAINEFGRAQPLIERALATAATSYDFLSAKRTYAALLFQNGDSDGGRRQFAEALASWSTFPSEAATVQTTGDLFTELTWASIESLHGYCDEAKAHIDAAREHVNALNNPAWQLPEQQFAAMAELVTQCEPKAAS
;
A
#
# COMPACT_ATOMS: atom_id res chain seq x y z
N MET A 1 32.43 22.09 5.47
CA MET A 1 32.90 23.49 5.63
C MET A 1 32.31 24.05 6.91
N SER A 2 33.07 24.09 8.00
CA SER A 2 32.85 25.06 9.09
C SER A 2 34.14 25.20 9.87
N SER A 3 34.63 26.44 9.89
CA SER A 3 35.95 26.87 10.35
C SER A 3 35.97 26.99 11.88
N TYR A 4 37.01 26.43 12.49
CA TYR A 4 37.33 26.62 13.91
C TYR A 4 38.31 27.80 14.02
N SER A 5 37.92 28.87 14.73
CA SER A 5 38.80 29.99 15.08
C SER A 5 39.10 29.96 16.58
N GLN A 6 40.39 29.89 16.95
CA GLN A 6 40.87 30.05 18.32
C GLN A 6 41.18 31.52 18.63
N PRO A 7 41.07 31.98 19.89
CA PRO A 7 41.59 33.28 20.32
C PRO A 7 42.99 33.18 20.92
N GLU A 8 43.76 34.25 20.68
CA GLU A 8 45.16 34.48 21.04
C GLU A 8 45.38 34.65 22.56
N ALA A 9 46.49 34.10 23.05
CA ALA A 9 47.00 34.31 24.40
C ALA A 9 47.90 35.55 24.44
N VAL A 10 47.53 36.55 25.24
CA VAL A 10 48.37 37.72 25.53
C VAL A 10 49.27 37.40 26.73
N SER A 11 50.57 37.35 26.49
CA SER A 11 51.63 37.17 27.47
C SER A 11 52.17 38.53 27.88
N SER A 12 51.93 38.97 29.13
CA SER A 12 52.48 40.21 29.69
C SER A 12 53.64 39.91 30.64
N VAL A 13 54.78 40.45 30.23
CA VAL A 13 56.11 40.45 30.84
C VAL A 13 56.12 41.26 32.15
N LEU A 14 56.65 40.67 33.23
CA LEU A 14 57.01 41.38 34.47
C LEU A 14 58.54 41.49 34.53
N SER A 15 59.04 42.72 34.41
CA SER A 15 60.45 43.09 34.57
C SER A 15 60.78 43.25 36.06
N GLU A 16 61.81 42.54 36.54
CA GLU A 16 62.40 42.75 37.86
C GLU A 16 63.37 43.95 37.83
N PRO A 17 63.32 44.89 38.80
CA PRO A 17 64.35 45.90 38.99
C PRO A 17 65.45 45.37 39.93
N GLY A 18 66.71 45.51 39.50
CA GLY A 18 67.90 45.11 40.25
C GLY A 18 68.21 46.03 41.45
N PRO A 19 68.92 45.54 42.48
CA PRO A 19 69.22 46.32 43.69
C PRO A 19 70.43 47.22 43.50
N ALA A 20 70.25 48.51 43.82
CA ALA A 20 71.29 49.52 43.91
C ALA A 20 71.94 49.53 45.31
N ASN A 21 73.26 49.66 45.32
CA ASN A 21 74.13 49.78 46.50
C ASN A 21 73.74 50.93 47.44
N ALA A 22 73.72 50.67 48.75
CA ALA A 22 73.66 51.69 49.79
C ALA A 22 74.78 51.47 50.84
N PRO A 23 75.37 52.56 51.39
CA PRO A 23 76.61 52.55 52.16
C PRO A 23 76.41 52.19 53.64
N ALA A 24 77.46 51.60 54.22
CA ALA A 24 77.56 51.26 55.63
C ALA A 24 77.71 52.52 56.51
N ASP A 25 76.64 52.89 57.23
CA ASP A 25 76.69 53.85 58.34
C ASP A 25 76.69 53.08 59.67
N GLY A 26 77.79 53.20 60.41
CA GLY A 26 78.09 52.48 61.65
C GLY A 26 77.38 53.06 62.87
N ARG A 27 76.05 53.07 62.86
CA ARG A 27 75.26 53.28 64.09
C ARG A 27 74.77 51.92 64.58
N THR A 28 75.13 51.58 65.81
CA THR A 28 74.56 50.43 66.52
C THR A 28 73.03 50.58 66.54
N PRO A 29 72.28 49.65 65.92
CA PRO A 29 70.83 49.74 65.86
C PRO A 29 70.28 49.70 67.28
N ASP A 30 69.43 50.67 67.61
CA ASP A 30 68.60 50.60 68.80
C ASP A 30 67.64 49.41 68.60
N PRO A 31 67.79 48.29 69.33
CA PRO A 31 66.98 47.10 69.10
C PRO A 31 65.49 47.36 69.36
N LEU A 32 65.14 48.45 70.07
CA LEU A 32 63.77 48.88 70.25
C LEU A 32 63.22 49.68 69.05
N ALA A 33 64.08 50.28 68.23
CA ALA A 33 63.68 50.97 67.02
C ALA A 33 63.23 49.98 65.93
N ASP A 34 63.96 48.88 65.76
CA ASP A 34 63.60 47.82 64.81
C ASP A 34 62.29 47.13 65.21
N VAL A 35 62.12 46.81 66.49
CA VAL A 35 60.86 46.22 66.99
C VAL A 35 59.68 47.19 66.80
N ARG A 36 59.87 48.50 67.00
CA ARG A 36 58.80 49.48 66.75
C ARG A 36 58.49 49.61 65.26
N ALA A 37 59.51 49.60 64.40
CA ALA A 37 59.34 49.65 62.95
C ALA A 37 58.60 48.41 62.44
N GLU A 38 58.96 47.23 62.94
CA GLU A 38 58.31 45.96 62.64
C GLU A 38 56.86 45.95 63.14
N LEU A 39 56.60 46.46 64.34
CA LEU A 39 55.24 46.57 64.88
C LEU A 39 54.38 47.54 64.05
N THR A 40 54.95 48.65 63.55
CA THR A 40 54.23 49.56 62.65
C THR A 40 53.98 48.95 61.28
N MET A 41 54.92 48.17 60.74
CA MET A 41 54.74 47.44 59.48
C MET A 41 53.66 46.37 59.61
N LEU A 42 53.68 45.57 60.70
CA LEU A 42 52.65 44.57 60.96
C LEU A 42 51.28 45.21 61.12
N ARG A 43 51.17 46.34 61.83
CA ARG A 43 49.89 47.06 61.93
C ARG A 43 49.40 47.58 60.59
N ALA A 44 50.29 48.08 59.74
CA ALA A 44 49.94 48.51 58.39
C ALA A 44 49.48 47.33 57.51
N HIS A 45 50.13 46.17 57.63
CA HIS A 45 49.79 44.98 56.88
C HIS A 45 48.47 44.35 57.33
N VAL A 46 48.20 44.33 58.65
CA VAL A 46 46.90 43.91 59.18
C VAL A 46 45.80 44.84 58.69
N ALA A 47 46.00 46.16 58.73
CA ALA A 47 45.02 47.12 58.23
C ALA A 47 44.75 46.98 56.72
N GLN A 48 45.77 46.65 55.93
CA GLN A 48 45.61 46.37 54.50
C GLN A 48 44.83 45.07 54.27
N ASN A 49 45.17 44.00 54.98
CA ASN A 49 44.49 42.72 54.88
C ASN A 49 43.02 42.82 55.31
N ASP A 50 42.71 43.60 56.34
CA ASP A 50 41.34 43.88 56.76
C ASP A 50 40.54 44.55 55.62
N HIS A 51 41.15 45.49 54.89
CA HIS A 51 40.53 46.15 53.75
C HIS A 51 40.32 45.19 52.55
N GLU A 52 41.26 44.28 52.30
CA GLU A 52 41.10 43.26 51.24
C GLU A 52 40.04 42.22 51.61
N ILE A 53 39.96 41.83 52.88
CA ILE A 53 38.91 40.93 53.39
C ILE A 53 37.55 41.61 53.27
N ASP A 54 37.42 42.89 53.62
CA ASP A 54 36.17 43.63 53.47
C ASP A 54 35.74 43.76 52.00
N ASP A 55 36.67 44.03 51.08
CA ASP A 55 36.37 44.09 49.63
C ASP A 55 35.95 42.71 49.08
N LEU A 56 36.61 41.63 49.50
CA LEU A 56 36.21 40.27 49.14
C LEU A 56 34.87 39.87 49.75
N GLN A 57 34.57 40.31 50.97
CA GLN A 57 33.26 40.09 51.58
C GLN A 57 32.17 40.85 50.86
N LEU A 58 32.39 42.11 50.47
CA LEU A 58 31.47 42.91 49.67
C LEU A 58 31.23 42.29 48.29
N ARG A 59 32.29 41.87 47.58
CA ARG A 59 32.14 41.14 46.31
C ARG A 59 31.45 39.81 46.51
N SER A 60 31.76 39.04 47.55
CA SER A 60 31.06 37.78 47.83
C SER A 60 29.57 38.01 48.18
N ALA A 61 29.23 39.16 48.77
CA ALA A 61 27.86 39.55 49.07
C ALA A 61 27.09 39.96 47.80
N GLU A 62 27.75 40.55 46.80
CA GLU A 62 27.15 40.78 45.49
C GLU A 62 26.79 39.46 44.77
N TRP A 63 27.56 38.39 45.00
CA TRP A 63 27.29 37.06 44.43
C TRP A 63 26.18 36.30 45.18
N ARG A 64 25.67 36.84 46.30
CA ARG A 64 24.55 36.26 47.04
C ARG A 64 23.18 36.74 46.57
N LEU A 65 23.11 37.67 45.61
CA LEU A 65 21.83 37.95 44.99
C LEU A 65 21.37 36.70 44.23
N PRO A 66 20.23 36.10 44.61
CA PRO A 66 19.78 34.89 43.97
C PRO A 66 19.65 35.11 42.47
N TRP A 67 20.19 34.20 41.66
CA TRP A 67 20.22 34.29 40.19
C TRP A 67 18.84 34.58 39.57
N TYR A 68 17.75 34.19 40.23
CA TYR A 68 16.37 34.48 39.80
C TYR A 68 15.97 35.96 39.89
N ARG A 69 16.75 36.83 40.53
CA ARG A 69 16.49 38.29 40.56
C ARG A 69 17.03 39.04 39.34
N ASN A 70 17.90 38.43 38.54
CA ASN A 70 18.39 39.05 37.32
C ASN A 70 17.43 38.79 36.16
N ILE A 71 16.77 39.84 35.66
CA ILE A 71 15.82 39.78 34.54
C ILE A 71 16.47 39.14 33.31
N GLN A 72 17.75 39.40 33.04
CA GLN A 72 18.45 38.84 31.89
C GLN A 72 18.58 37.31 31.97
N SER A 73 18.84 36.77 33.17
CA SER A 73 18.92 35.32 33.40
C SER A 73 17.56 34.65 33.22
N LEU A 74 16.47 35.29 33.66
CA LEU A 74 15.11 34.78 33.45
C LEU A 74 14.74 34.72 31.96
N VAL A 75 15.10 35.74 31.18
CA VAL A 75 14.85 35.77 29.73
C VAL A 75 15.60 34.64 29.02
N ALA A 76 16.87 34.40 29.39
CA ALA A 76 17.66 33.33 28.79
C ALA A 76 17.08 31.94 29.09
N VAL A 77 16.67 31.67 30.34
CA VAL A 77 16.00 30.41 30.71
C VAL A 77 14.69 30.24 29.96
N PHE A 78 13.89 31.31 29.84
CA PHE A 78 12.64 31.26 29.11
C PHE A 78 12.84 30.97 27.61
N ALA A 79 13.82 31.61 26.98
CA ALA A 79 14.17 31.35 25.57
C ALA A 79 14.62 29.89 25.35
N LEU A 80 15.39 29.34 26.28
CA LEU A 80 15.82 27.94 26.24
C LEU A 80 14.65 26.98 26.38
N LEU A 81 13.73 27.24 27.33
CA LEU A 81 12.51 26.43 27.49
C LEU A 81 11.62 26.52 26.25
N LEU A 82 11.47 27.70 25.67
CA LEU A 82 10.70 27.89 24.43
C LEU A 82 11.32 27.09 23.28
N SER A 83 12.65 27.13 23.12
CA SER A 83 13.38 26.38 22.10
C SER A 83 13.27 24.87 22.28
N LEU A 84 13.34 24.37 23.53
CA LEU A 84 13.13 22.97 23.83
C LEU A 84 11.69 22.55 23.54
N LEU A 85 10.72 23.38 23.88
CA LEU A 85 9.31 23.11 23.66
C LEU A 85 8.96 23.09 22.18
N THR A 86 9.48 24.04 21.38
CA THR A 86 9.31 24.01 19.92
C THR A 86 10.02 22.82 19.29
N THR A 87 11.19 22.41 19.79
CA THR A 87 11.89 21.21 19.30
C THR A 87 11.12 19.93 19.61
N LEU A 88 10.59 19.78 20.84
CA LEU A 88 9.78 18.62 21.23
C LEU A 88 8.48 18.55 20.45
N VAL A 89 7.79 19.69 20.29
CA VAL A 89 6.57 19.79 19.49
C VAL A 89 6.88 19.47 18.02
N SER A 90 7.93 20.04 17.44
CA SER A 90 8.35 19.75 16.05
C SER A 90 8.69 18.27 15.85
N GLY A 91 9.43 17.64 16.76
CA GLY A 91 9.74 16.21 16.72
C GLY A 91 8.49 15.34 16.81
N TYR A 92 7.55 15.70 17.71
CA TYR A 92 6.26 15.02 17.83
C TYR A 92 5.44 15.13 16.54
N TRP A 93 5.29 16.34 15.98
CA TRP A 93 4.58 16.54 14.71
C TRP A 93 5.25 15.84 13.54
N ALA A 94 6.59 15.86 13.44
CA ALA A 94 7.33 15.16 12.39
C ALA A 94 7.11 13.64 12.46
N SER A 95 7.07 13.07 13.67
CA SER A 95 6.81 11.63 13.85
C SER A 95 5.38 11.25 13.42
N THR A 96 4.37 12.03 13.83
CA THR A 96 2.97 11.76 13.46
C THR A 96 2.67 12.02 11.99
N GLN A 97 3.34 12.98 11.35
CA GLN A 97 3.20 13.24 9.91
C GLN A 97 3.79 12.10 9.06
N GLY A 98 4.80 11.39 9.57
CA GLY A 98 5.39 10.23 8.89
C GLY A 98 4.37 9.14 8.60
N GLU A 99 3.58 8.73 9.60
CA GLU A 99 2.55 7.69 9.42
C GLU A 99 1.44 8.11 8.45
N ILE A 100 1.03 9.38 8.51
CA ILE A 100 0.00 9.91 7.61
C ILE A 100 0.53 9.96 6.17
N ALA A 101 1.78 10.38 5.98
CA ALA A 101 2.42 10.41 4.67
C ALA A 101 2.56 8.99 4.08
N GLU A 102 2.96 8.01 4.90
CA GLU A 102 3.06 6.62 4.47
C GLU A 102 1.69 6.04 4.07
N ARG A 103 0.64 6.29 4.87
CA ARG A 103 -0.72 5.85 4.52
C ARG A 103 -1.21 6.49 3.22
N ARG A 104 -0.93 7.78 3.00
CA ARG A 104 -1.27 8.47 1.75
C ARG A 104 -0.51 7.91 0.57
N LEU A 105 0.78 7.62 0.73
CA LEU A 105 1.60 7.03 -0.32
C LEU A 105 1.07 5.65 -0.71
N ARG A 106 0.78 4.77 0.27
CA ARG A 106 0.17 3.46 -0.01
C ARG A 106 -1.20 3.58 -0.68
N GLN A 107 -2.03 4.54 -0.27
CA GLN A 107 -3.33 4.78 -0.91
C GLN A 107 -3.17 5.30 -2.35
N GLN A 108 -2.15 6.12 -2.62
CA GLN A 108 -1.82 6.57 -3.97
C GLN A 108 -1.33 5.41 -4.83
N GLU A 109 -0.41 4.59 -4.33
CA GLU A 109 0.07 3.40 -5.04
C GLU A 109 -1.08 2.44 -5.38
N ILE A 110 -2.00 2.19 -4.44
CA ILE A 110 -3.21 1.40 -4.70
C ILE A 110 -4.08 2.06 -5.77
N HIS A 111 -4.28 3.39 -5.69
CA HIS A 111 -5.10 4.11 -6.66
C HIS A 111 -4.50 4.07 -8.07
N ASP A 112 -3.18 4.24 -8.19
CA ASP A 112 -2.44 4.21 -9.44
C ASP A 112 -2.49 2.80 -10.03
N ALA A 113 -2.23 1.76 -9.21
CA ALA A 113 -2.37 0.35 -9.61
C ALA A 113 -3.79 0.02 -10.08
N ARG A 114 -4.84 0.50 -9.38
CA ARG A 114 -6.24 0.32 -9.81
C ARG A 114 -6.53 1.02 -11.13
N THR A 115 -5.95 2.18 -11.36
CA THR A 115 -6.13 2.95 -12.61
C THR A 115 -5.45 2.25 -13.78
N GLU A 116 -4.21 1.79 -13.59
CA GLU A 116 -3.46 1.02 -14.58
C GLU A 116 -4.16 -0.30 -14.90
N LEU A 117 -4.60 -1.06 -13.89
CA LEU A 117 -5.35 -2.31 -14.08
C LEU A 117 -6.61 -2.09 -14.92
N ARG A 118 -7.41 -1.05 -14.62
CA ARG A 118 -8.60 -0.73 -15.42
C ARG A 118 -8.24 -0.41 -16.87
N GLY A 119 -7.15 0.32 -17.10
CA GLY A 119 -6.63 0.59 -18.44
C GLY A 119 -6.31 -0.70 -19.19
N LEU A 120 -5.60 -1.64 -18.56
CA LEU A 120 -5.27 -2.93 -19.16
C LEU A 120 -6.50 -3.79 -19.46
N LEU A 121 -7.46 -3.85 -18.54
CA LEU A 121 -8.72 -4.59 -18.75
C LEU A 121 -9.58 -3.97 -19.87
N GLN A 122 -9.57 -2.65 -19.99
CA GLN A 122 -10.20 -1.95 -21.12
C GLN A 122 -9.50 -2.27 -22.44
N SER A 123 -8.17 -2.22 -22.48
CA SER A 123 -7.41 -2.59 -23.68
C SER A 123 -7.64 -4.05 -24.10
N LEU A 124 -7.73 -4.98 -23.15
CA LEU A 124 -8.11 -6.37 -23.41
C LEU A 124 -9.52 -6.48 -24.01
N SER A 125 -10.47 -5.71 -23.49
CA SER A 125 -11.86 -5.71 -23.98
C SER A 125 -11.98 -5.06 -25.37
N GLU A 126 -11.21 -4.00 -25.64
CA GLU A 126 -11.11 -3.39 -26.96
C GLU A 126 -10.50 -4.34 -27.98
N LEU A 127 -9.50 -5.13 -27.58
CA LEU A 127 -8.85 -6.11 -28.44
C LEU A 127 -9.85 -7.20 -28.88
N GLU A 128 -10.69 -7.69 -27.98
CA GLU A 128 -11.76 -8.64 -28.31
C GLU A 128 -12.79 -8.06 -29.27
N ARG A 129 -13.28 -6.84 -28.99
CA ARG A 129 -14.20 -6.15 -29.89
C ARG A 129 -13.61 -5.98 -31.29
N ARG A 130 -12.32 -5.67 -31.39
CA ARG A 130 -11.63 -5.58 -32.69
C ARG A 130 -11.65 -6.89 -33.47
N ILE A 131 -11.67 -8.05 -32.80
CA ILE A 131 -11.76 -9.35 -33.48
C ILE A 131 -13.18 -9.63 -33.94
N GLU A 132 -14.17 -9.34 -33.11
CA GLU A 132 -15.58 -9.53 -33.45
C GLU A 132 -16.01 -8.66 -34.65
N GLU A 133 -15.40 -7.47 -34.80
CA GLU A 133 -15.66 -6.56 -35.91
C GLU A 133 -14.97 -6.94 -37.22
N LEU A 134 -14.06 -7.92 -37.21
CA LEU A 134 -13.38 -8.33 -38.44
C LEU A 134 -14.33 -9.13 -39.33
N PRO A 135 -14.41 -8.79 -40.63
CA PRO A 135 -15.18 -9.60 -41.56
C PRO A 135 -14.59 -11.02 -41.59
N SER A 136 -15.42 -12.01 -41.92
CA SER A 136 -14.96 -13.39 -42.11
C SER A 136 -13.74 -13.41 -43.04
N ILE A 137 -12.61 -13.88 -42.53
CA ILE A 137 -11.35 -13.92 -43.26
C ILE A 137 -11.31 -15.24 -44.04
N ASP A 138 -11.51 -15.16 -45.36
CA ASP A 138 -11.48 -16.33 -46.24
C ASP A 138 -10.07 -16.94 -46.39
N ASP A 139 -9.01 -16.14 -46.16
CA ASP A 139 -7.63 -16.59 -46.25
C ASP A 139 -7.16 -17.23 -44.92
N PRO A 140 -6.97 -18.56 -44.86
CA PRO A 140 -6.57 -19.26 -43.64
C PRO A 140 -5.19 -18.82 -43.13
N LEU A 141 -4.28 -18.38 -44.03
CA LEU A 141 -2.97 -17.89 -43.62
C LEU A 141 -3.08 -16.55 -42.89
N LEU A 142 -3.91 -15.64 -43.39
CA LEU A 142 -4.16 -14.37 -42.74
C LEU A 142 -4.87 -14.57 -41.39
N ALA A 143 -5.87 -15.45 -41.33
CA ALA A 143 -6.56 -15.82 -40.10
C ALA A 143 -5.58 -16.37 -39.04
N SER A 144 -4.67 -17.25 -39.43
CA SER A 144 -3.64 -17.80 -38.54
C SER A 144 -2.68 -16.72 -38.01
N ARG A 145 -2.19 -15.83 -38.88
CA ARG A 145 -1.30 -14.73 -38.47
C ARG A 145 -1.99 -13.76 -37.51
N LEU A 146 -3.23 -13.40 -37.81
CA LEU A 146 -4.04 -12.54 -36.96
C LEU A 146 -4.29 -13.19 -35.59
N SER A 147 -4.67 -14.47 -35.58
CA SER A 147 -4.88 -15.24 -34.34
C SER A 147 -3.61 -15.29 -33.49
N SER A 148 -2.43 -15.50 -34.11
CA SER A 148 -1.15 -15.47 -33.41
C SER A 148 -0.81 -14.09 -32.85
N SER A 149 -1.01 -13.03 -33.64
CA SER A 149 -0.79 -11.65 -33.20
C SER A 149 -1.68 -11.31 -31.99
N TYR A 150 -2.97 -11.64 -32.09
CA TYR A 150 -3.93 -11.47 -31.00
C TYR A 150 -3.53 -12.23 -29.74
N GLY A 151 -3.16 -13.51 -29.90
CA GLY A 151 -2.72 -14.33 -28.78
C GLY A 151 -1.52 -13.72 -28.05
N SER A 152 -0.55 -13.19 -28.80
CA SER A 152 0.63 -12.54 -28.21
C SER A 152 0.28 -11.22 -27.49
N GLU A 153 -0.59 -10.38 -28.05
CA GLU A 153 -1.01 -9.11 -27.44
C GLU A 153 -1.82 -9.38 -26.17
N THR A 154 -2.77 -10.32 -26.24
CA THR A 154 -3.56 -10.78 -25.09
C THR A 154 -2.65 -11.32 -23.99
N ALA A 155 -1.67 -12.16 -24.32
CA ALA A 155 -0.74 -12.73 -23.33
C ALA A 155 0.08 -11.65 -22.61
N ILE A 156 0.56 -10.63 -23.33
CA ILE A 156 1.32 -9.52 -22.76
C ILE A 156 0.44 -8.70 -21.81
N LEU A 157 -0.73 -8.24 -22.28
CA LEU A 157 -1.65 -7.43 -21.49
C LEU A 157 -2.17 -8.17 -20.26
N ALA A 158 -2.57 -9.44 -20.41
CA ALA A 158 -3.03 -10.27 -19.32
C ALA A 158 -1.93 -10.52 -18.28
N THR A 159 -0.67 -10.68 -18.71
CA THR A 159 0.45 -10.85 -17.78
C THR A 159 0.74 -9.58 -16.99
N GLN A 160 0.67 -8.41 -17.61
CA GLN A 160 0.81 -7.12 -16.93
C GLN A 160 -0.33 -6.92 -15.91
N ALA A 161 -1.57 -7.19 -16.32
CA ALA A 161 -2.73 -7.10 -15.43
C ALA A 161 -2.60 -8.05 -14.23
N LEU A 162 -2.12 -9.27 -14.44
CA LEU A 162 -1.86 -10.23 -13.36
C LEU A 162 -0.86 -9.68 -12.34
N ALA A 163 0.26 -9.13 -12.80
CA ALA A 163 1.30 -8.59 -11.92
C ALA A 163 0.77 -7.45 -11.03
N ILE A 164 -0.12 -6.61 -11.57
CA ILE A 164 -0.79 -5.56 -10.79
C ILE A 164 -1.79 -6.17 -9.80
N MET A 165 -2.60 -7.13 -10.23
CA MET A 165 -3.55 -7.80 -9.32
C MET A 165 -2.85 -8.53 -8.16
N GLU A 166 -1.63 -9.01 -8.38
CA GLU A 166 -0.79 -9.60 -7.32
C GLU A 166 -0.17 -8.58 -6.37
N SER A 167 -0.01 -7.32 -6.78
CA SER A 167 0.50 -6.25 -5.90
C SER A 167 -0.58 -5.64 -5.00
N ILE A 168 -1.86 -5.75 -5.38
CA ILE A 168 -3.02 -5.23 -4.63
C ILE A 168 -4.14 -6.27 -4.45
N PRO A 169 -3.86 -7.49 -3.97
CA PRO A 169 -4.82 -8.60 -3.99
C PRO A 169 -6.12 -8.32 -3.22
N ASP A 170 -6.05 -7.59 -2.11
CA ASP A 170 -7.21 -7.23 -1.29
C ASP A 170 -8.15 -6.19 -1.94
N GLN A 171 -7.76 -5.63 -3.08
CA GLN A 171 -8.48 -4.58 -3.80
C GLN A 171 -9.09 -5.07 -5.12
N ILE A 172 -8.97 -6.36 -5.41
CA ILE A 172 -9.45 -6.98 -6.66
C ILE A 172 -10.79 -7.66 -6.41
N SER A 173 -11.77 -7.40 -7.28
CA SER A 173 -13.08 -8.05 -7.20
C SER A 173 -13.09 -9.43 -7.85
N SER A 174 -14.07 -10.25 -7.47
CA SER A 174 -14.33 -11.55 -8.11
C SER A 174 -14.45 -11.43 -9.64
N SER A 175 -15.17 -10.42 -10.13
CA SER A 175 -15.35 -10.17 -11.57
C SER A 175 -14.05 -9.81 -12.30
N GLU A 176 -13.12 -9.12 -11.65
CA GLU A 176 -11.81 -8.76 -12.24
C GLU A 176 -10.90 -9.99 -12.34
N TYR A 177 -10.87 -10.82 -11.29
CA TYR A 177 -10.23 -12.14 -11.37
C TYR A 177 -10.81 -13.00 -12.47
N LEU A 178 -12.14 -13.04 -12.56
CA LEU A 178 -12.84 -13.84 -13.56
C LEU A 178 -12.56 -13.37 -14.99
N ASN A 179 -12.61 -12.06 -15.24
CA ASN A 179 -12.31 -11.50 -16.54
C ASN A 179 -10.91 -11.89 -17.01
N LEU A 180 -9.91 -11.74 -16.15
CA LEU A 180 -8.55 -12.10 -16.48
C LEU A 180 -8.37 -13.62 -16.69
N ALA A 181 -9.06 -14.45 -15.90
CA ALA A 181 -9.04 -15.90 -16.07
C ALA A 181 -9.55 -16.32 -17.45
N VAL A 182 -10.66 -15.72 -17.93
CA VAL A 182 -11.19 -15.97 -19.28
C VAL A 182 -10.17 -15.62 -20.36
N ARG A 183 -9.42 -14.51 -20.21
CA ARG A 183 -8.37 -14.15 -21.17
C ARG A 183 -7.24 -15.18 -21.23
N PHE A 184 -6.78 -15.69 -20.08
CA PHE A 184 -5.81 -16.78 -20.06
C PHE A 184 -6.36 -18.06 -20.68
N GLY A 185 -7.63 -18.39 -20.42
CA GLY A 185 -8.32 -19.50 -21.06
C GLY A 185 -8.39 -19.38 -22.58
N ALA A 186 -8.67 -18.19 -23.11
CA ALA A 186 -8.75 -17.92 -24.54
C ALA A 186 -7.42 -18.16 -25.28
N ILE A 187 -6.27 -18.02 -24.59
CA ILE A 187 -4.94 -18.33 -25.11
C ILE A 187 -4.40 -19.69 -24.64
N ASN A 188 -5.28 -20.56 -24.11
CA ASN A 188 -4.95 -21.91 -23.62
C ASN A 188 -3.93 -21.96 -22.45
N GLU A 189 -3.81 -20.88 -21.68
CA GLU A 189 -2.98 -20.79 -20.47
C GLU A 189 -3.76 -21.23 -19.22
N PHE A 190 -4.33 -22.44 -19.25
CA PHE A 190 -5.24 -22.93 -18.20
C PHE A 190 -4.59 -22.99 -16.81
N GLY A 191 -3.29 -23.26 -16.73
CA GLY A 191 -2.53 -23.25 -15.48
C GLY A 191 -2.52 -21.89 -14.77
N ARG A 192 -2.68 -20.80 -15.52
CA ARG A 192 -2.83 -19.44 -14.97
C ARG A 192 -4.29 -19.05 -14.75
N ALA A 193 -5.19 -19.53 -15.61
CA ALA A 193 -6.62 -19.25 -15.50
C ALA A 193 -7.23 -19.85 -14.23
N GLN A 194 -6.93 -21.11 -13.90
CA GLN A 194 -7.56 -21.81 -12.79
C GLN A 194 -7.33 -21.13 -11.41
N PRO A 195 -6.10 -20.77 -11.01
CA PRO A 195 -5.90 -20.07 -9.73
C PRO A 195 -6.63 -18.72 -9.65
N LEU A 196 -6.83 -18.04 -10.78
CA LEU A 196 -7.61 -16.81 -10.82
C LEU A 196 -9.09 -17.06 -10.58
N ILE A 197 -9.64 -18.14 -11.11
CA ILE A 197 -11.03 -18.54 -10.82
C ILE A 197 -11.19 -18.93 -9.35
N GLU A 198 -10.22 -19.65 -8.78
CA GLU A 198 -10.24 -20.00 -7.36
C GLU A 198 -10.23 -18.73 -6.49
N ARG A 199 -9.43 -17.71 -6.84
CA ARG A 199 -9.47 -16.37 -6.20
C ARG A 199 -10.81 -15.66 -6.44
N ALA A 200 -11.40 -15.77 -7.62
CA ALA A 200 -12.71 -15.21 -7.92
C ALA A 200 -13.81 -15.83 -7.05
N LEU A 201 -13.78 -17.15 -6.86
CA LEU A 201 -14.70 -17.86 -5.96
C LEU A 201 -14.48 -17.46 -4.50
N ALA A 202 -13.23 -17.32 -4.07
CA ALA A 202 -12.90 -16.92 -2.70
C ALA A 202 -13.30 -15.46 -2.37
N THR A 203 -13.32 -14.58 -3.37
CA THR A 203 -13.67 -13.16 -3.24
C THR A 203 -15.11 -12.85 -3.69
N ALA A 204 -15.90 -13.86 -4.03
CA ALA A 204 -17.30 -13.69 -4.44
C ALA A 204 -18.13 -13.12 -3.28
N ALA A 205 -18.72 -11.94 -3.48
CA ALA A 205 -19.52 -11.26 -2.46
C ALA A 205 -21.02 -11.52 -2.63
N THR A 206 -21.45 -11.94 -3.81
CA THR A 206 -22.86 -12.16 -4.16
C THR A 206 -23.07 -13.56 -4.77
N SER A 207 -24.31 -14.03 -4.75
CA SER A 207 -24.69 -15.26 -5.45
C SER A 207 -24.37 -15.19 -6.94
N TYR A 208 -24.55 -14.01 -7.56
CA TYR A 208 -24.21 -13.77 -8.96
C TYR A 208 -22.71 -13.96 -9.25
N ASP A 209 -21.83 -13.37 -8.43
CA ASP A 209 -20.38 -13.51 -8.59
C ASP A 209 -19.96 -14.98 -8.50
N PHE A 210 -20.49 -15.68 -7.49
CA PHE A 210 -20.18 -17.10 -7.26
C PHE A 210 -20.62 -17.97 -8.44
N LEU A 211 -21.88 -17.83 -8.88
CA LEU A 211 -22.41 -18.60 -10.01
C LEU A 211 -21.70 -18.28 -11.31
N SER A 212 -21.35 -17.01 -11.53
CA SER A 212 -20.57 -16.60 -12.71
C SER A 212 -19.20 -17.29 -12.71
N ALA A 213 -18.49 -17.24 -11.57
CA ALA A 213 -17.19 -17.89 -11.43
C ALA A 213 -17.26 -19.41 -11.62
N LYS A 214 -18.29 -20.09 -11.06
CA LYS A 214 -18.49 -21.53 -11.26
C LYS A 214 -18.77 -21.90 -12.72
N ARG A 215 -19.66 -21.17 -13.40
CA ARG A 215 -19.99 -21.41 -14.81
C ARG A 215 -18.77 -21.22 -15.72
N THR A 216 -17.99 -20.17 -15.49
CA THR A 216 -16.73 -19.96 -16.22
C THR A 216 -15.71 -21.04 -15.90
N TYR A 217 -15.60 -21.49 -14.65
CA TYR A 217 -14.71 -22.60 -14.31
C TYR A 217 -15.09 -23.85 -15.09
N ALA A 218 -16.39 -24.16 -15.12
CA ALA A 218 -16.91 -25.28 -15.86
C ALA A 218 -16.54 -25.19 -17.35
N ALA A 219 -16.81 -24.05 -17.99
CA ALA A 219 -16.48 -23.81 -19.39
C ALA A 219 -14.98 -24.00 -19.69
N LEU A 220 -14.09 -23.52 -18.81
CA LEU A 220 -12.65 -23.67 -18.98
C LEU A 220 -12.18 -25.12 -18.79
N LEU A 221 -12.81 -25.88 -17.89
CA LEU A 221 -12.54 -27.31 -17.73
C LEU A 221 -12.95 -28.09 -18.99
N PHE A 222 -14.11 -27.78 -19.57
CA PHE A 222 -14.52 -28.33 -20.87
C PHE A 222 -13.52 -28.00 -21.97
N GLN A 223 -13.10 -26.74 -22.09
CA GLN A 223 -12.12 -26.30 -23.07
C GLN A 223 -10.77 -27.01 -22.91
N ASN A 224 -10.38 -27.35 -21.67
CA ASN A 224 -9.16 -28.11 -21.36
C ASN A 224 -9.37 -29.65 -21.44
N GLY A 225 -10.55 -30.11 -21.88
CA GLY A 225 -10.86 -31.53 -22.06
C GLY A 225 -11.33 -32.28 -20.80
N ASP A 226 -11.46 -31.62 -19.65
CA ASP A 226 -12.02 -32.19 -18.42
C ASP A 226 -13.54 -31.92 -18.34
N SER A 227 -14.31 -32.59 -19.20
CA SER A 227 -15.77 -32.45 -19.23
C SER A 227 -16.42 -32.87 -17.90
N ASP A 228 -15.90 -33.90 -17.23
CA ASP A 228 -16.47 -34.36 -15.96
C ASP A 228 -16.22 -33.35 -14.83
N GLY A 229 -15.04 -32.72 -14.80
CA GLY A 229 -14.78 -31.57 -13.95
C GLY A 229 -15.72 -30.41 -14.23
N GLY A 230 -15.94 -30.10 -15.50
CA GLY A 230 -16.88 -29.07 -15.91
C GLY A 230 -18.30 -29.33 -15.41
N ARG A 231 -18.82 -30.54 -15.63
CA ARG A 231 -20.14 -30.98 -15.14
C ARG A 231 -20.26 -30.87 -13.63
N ARG A 232 -19.22 -31.25 -12.87
CA ARG A 232 -19.20 -31.07 -11.41
C ARG A 232 -19.33 -29.60 -11.02
N GLN A 233 -18.62 -28.69 -11.70
CA GLN A 233 -18.70 -27.26 -11.39
C GLN A 233 -20.07 -26.65 -11.70
N PHE A 234 -20.75 -27.08 -12.78
CA PHE A 234 -22.13 -26.66 -13.03
C PHE A 234 -23.12 -27.22 -11.98
N ALA A 235 -23.01 -28.51 -11.64
CA ALA A 235 -23.83 -29.12 -10.60
C ALA A 235 -23.66 -28.44 -9.24
N GLU A 236 -22.42 -28.09 -8.88
CA GLU A 236 -22.13 -27.31 -7.67
C GLU A 236 -22.73 -25.91 -7.71
N ALA A 237 -22.79 -25.26 -8.88
CA ALA A 237 -23.45 -23.97 -9.04
C ALA A 237 -24.94 -24.06 -8.72
N LEU A 238 -25.66 -25.04 -9.29
CA LEU A 238 -27.09 -25.29 -9.04
C LEU A 238 -27.38 -25.66 -7.57
N ALA A 239 -26.44 -26.34 -6.90
CA ALA A 239 -26.58 -26.71 -5.50
C ALA A 239 -26.25 -25.58 -4.50
N SER A 240 -25.74 -24.44 -4.98
CA SER A 240 -25.11 -23.42 -4.12
C SER A 240 -26.09 -22.53 -3.36
N TRP A 241 -27.40 -22.62 -3.61
CA TRP A 241 -28.41 -21.76 -2.98
C TRP A 241 -28.47 -21.88 -1.46
N SER A 242 -28.03 -23.01 -0.90
CA SER A 242 -27.88 -23.17 0.55
C SER A 242 -26.86 -22.22 1.17
N THR A 243 -25.88 -21.76 0.40
CA THR A 243 -24.89 -20.73 0.79
C THR A 243 -25.48 -19.32 0.78
N PHE A 244 -26.56 -19.11 0.02
CA PHE A 244 -27.22 -17.81 -0.18
C PHE A 244 -28.71 -17.83 0.19
N PRO A 245 -29.07 -18.19 1.45
CA PRO A 245 -30.46 -18.45 1.83
C PRO A 245 -31.36 -17.21 1.81
N SER A 246 -30.78 -16.00 1.77
CA SER A 246 -31.52 -14.74 1.70
C SER A 246 -31.92 -14.33 0.28
N GLU A 247 -31.48 -15.05 -0.75
CA GLU A 247 -31.79 -14.70 -2.14
C GLU A 247 -33.26 -14.93 -2.47
N ALA A 248 -33.85 -13.98 -3.17
CA ALA A 248 -35.23 -14.11 -3.62
C ALA A 248 -35.38 -15.31 -4.56
N ALA A 249 -36.51 -16.03 -4.49
CA ALA A 249 -36.76 -17.19 -5.33
C ALA A 249 -36.60 -16.87 -6.83
N THR A 250 -36.98 -15.66 -7.27
CA THR A 250 -36.78 -15.22 -8.66
C THR A 250 -35.31 -15.11 -9.05
N VAL A 251 -34.43 -14.66 -8.15
CA VAL A 251 -32.98 -14.64 -8.37
C VAL A 251 -32.44 -16.06 -8.48
N GLN A 252 -32.91 -16.97 -7.62
CA GLN A 252 -32.52 -18.39 -7.66
C GLN A 252 -32.92 -19.03 -8.99
N THR A 253 -34.20 -18.94 -9.37
CA THR A 253 -34.70 -19.49 -10.64
C THR A 253 -33.99 -18.89 -11.86
N THR A 254 -33.65 -17.60 -11.82
CA THR A 254 -32.90 -16.94 -12.89
C THR A 254 -31.45 -17.45 -12.96
N GLY A 255 -30.80 -17.63 -11.80
CA GLY A 255 -29.46 -18.21 -11.72
C GLY A 255 -29.40 -19.65 -12.23
N ASP A 256 -30.39 -20.47 -11.87
CA ASP A 256 -30.52 -21.84 -12.37
C ASP A 256 -30.75 -21.87 -13.88
N LEU A 257 -31.69 -21.07 -14.38
CA LEU A 257 -31.95 -20.92 -15.82
C LEU A 257 -30.67 -20.61 -16.60
N PHE A 258 -29.92 -19.60 -16.18
CA PHE A 258 -28.68 -19.24 -16.88
C PHE A 258 -27.59 -20.30 -16.74
N THR A 259 -27.58 -21.06 -15.64
CA THR A 259 -26.63 -22.15 -15.42
C THR A 259 -26.92 -23.30 -16.36
N GLU A 260 -28.17 -23.73 -16.46
CA GLU A 260 -28.63 -24.78 -17.38
C GLU A 260 -28.41 -24.38 -18.84
N LEU A 261 -28.74 -23.13 -19.22
CA LEU A 261 -28.50 -22.64 -20.58
C LEU A 261 -27.01 -22.62 -20.95
N THR A 262 -26.15 -22.20 -20.01
CA THR A 262 -24.70 -22.19 -20.24
C THR A 262 -24.17 -23.62 -20.34
N TRP A 263 -24.65 -24.53 -19.49
CA TRP A 263 -24.25 -25.93 -19.50
C TRP A 263 -24.65 -26.61 -20.81
N ALA A 264 -25.91 -26.43 -21.24
CA ALA A 264 -26.40 -26.92 -22.52
C ALA A 264 -25.55 -26.43 -23.71
N SER A 265 -25.22 -25.13 -23.73
CA SER A 265 -24.40 -24.53 -24.77
C SER A 265 -23.00 -25.16 -24.84
N ILE A 266 -22.37 -25.39 -23.68
CA ILE A 266 -21.02 -25.95 -23.61
C ILE A 266 -21.01 -27.43 -24.00
N GLU A 267 -21.98 -28.22 -23.53
CA GLU A 267 -22.13 -29.64 -23.92
C GLU A 267 -22.34 -29.76 -25.44
N SER A 268 -23.22 -28.92 -26.00
CA SER A 268 -23.48 -28.87 -27.44
C SER A 268 -22.23 -28.51 -28.25
N LEU A 269 -21.44 -27.54 -27.79
CA LEU A 269 -20.19 -27.14 -28.45
C LEU A 269 -19.16 -28.29 -28.52
N HIS A 270 -19.21 -29.21 -27.55
CA HIS A 270 -18.32 -30.37 -27.49
C HIS A 270 -18.94 -31.65 -28.07
N GLY A 271 -20.15 -31.57 -28.65
CA GLY A 271 -20.85 -32.68 -29.31
C GLY A 271 -21.57 -33.65 -28.37
N TYR A 272 -21.78 -33.27 -27.10
CA TYR A 272 -22.57 -34.04 -26.11
C TYR A 272 -24.05 -33.67 -26.22
N CYS A 273 -24.67 -34.03 -27.34
CA CYS A 273 -25.97 -33.49 -27.73
C CYS A 273 -27.15 -33.99 -26.88
N ASP A 274 -27.07 -35.20 -26.30
CA ASP A 274 -28.16 -35.73 -25.49
C ASP A 274 -28.18 -35.09 -24.10
N GLU A 275 -27.00 -34.88 -23.51
CA GLU A 275 -26.81 -34.10 -22.29
C GLU A 275 -27.24 -32.65 -22.50
N ALA A 276 -26.83 -32.02 -23.61
CA ALA A 276 -27.24 -30.65 -23.93
C ALA A 276 -28.76 -30.50 -23.99
N LYS A 277 -29.48 -31.46 -24.59
CA LYS A 277 -30.95 -31.46 -24.65
C LYS A 277 -31.57 -31.58 -23.26
N ALA A 278 -31.04 -32.44 -22.39
CA ALA A 278 -31.53 -32.58 -21.03
C ALA A 278 -31.45 -31.25 -20.25
N HIS A 279 -30.37 -30.50 -20.42
CA HIS A 279 -30.20 -29.17 -19.82
C HIS A 279 -31.15 -28.11 -20.43
N ILE A 280 -31.47 -28.19 -21.72
CA ILE A 280 -32.52 -27.35 -22.33
C ILE A 280 -33.90 -27.66 -21.75
N ASP A 281 -34.21 -28.94 -21.50
CA ASP A 281 -35.48 -29.33 -20.89
C ASP A 281 -35.58 -28.82 -19.45
N ALA A 282 -34.50 -28.93 -18.66
CA ALA A 282 -34.42 -28.34 -17.32
C ALA A 282 -34.56 -26.81 -17.33
N ALA A 283 -33.85 -26.12 -18.22
CA ALA A 283 -33.97 -24.68 -18.42
C ALA A 283 -35.42 -24.23 -18.72
N ARG A 284 -36.17 -25.04 -19.48
CA ARG A 284 -37.58 -24.75 -19.80
C ARG A 284 -38.47 -24.72 -18.55
N GLU A 285 -38.21 -25.59 -17.57
CA GLU A 285 -38.94 -25.59 -16.30
C GLU A 285 -38.75 -24.26 -15.56
N HIS A 286 -37.53 -23.72 -15.55
CA HIS A 286 -37.22 -22.43 -14.93
C HIS A 286 -37.89 -21.25 -15.68
N VAL A 287 -37.91 -21.25 -17.01
CA VAL A 287 -38.64 -20.24 -17.80
C VAL A 287 -40.13 -20.25 -17.44
N ASN A 288 -40.74 -21.43 -17.37
CA ASN A 288 -42.15 -21.58 -16.99
C ASN A 288 -42.42 -21.11 -15.55
N ALA A 289 -41.49 -21.33 -14.63
CA ALA A 289 -41.60 -20.90 -13.24
C ALA A 289 -41.52 -19.37 -13.07
N LEU A 290 -40.81 -18.67 -13.95
CA LEU A 290 -40.70 -17.21 -13.90
C LEU A 290 -42.00 -16.48 -14.26
N ASN A 291 -42.92 -17.11 -15.05
CA ASN A 291 -44.26 -16.68 -15.46
C ASN A 291 -44.59 -15.18 -15.27
N ASN A 292 -43.76 -14.30 -15.83
CA ASN A 292 -43.90 -12.87 -15.66
C ASN A 292 -43.53 -12.16 -16.98
N PRO A 293 -44.47 -11.37 -17.56
CA PRO A 293 -44.28 -10.73 -18.86
C PRO A 293 -43.14 -9.71 -18.91
N ALA A 294 -42.59 -9.29 -17.77
CA ALA A 294 -41.37 -8.47 -17.73
C ALA A 294 -40.10 -9.23 -18.16
N TRP A 295 -40.17 -10.56 -18.32
CA TRP A 295 -39.03 -11.43 -18.62
C TRP A 295 -39.06 -12.02 -20.04
N GLN A 296 -39.50 -11.23 -21.03
CA GLN A 296 -39.45 -11.63 -22.45
C GLN A 296 -38.02 -11.89 -22.96
N LEU A 297 -37.00 -11.27 -22.35
CA LEU A 297 -35.61 -11.44 -22.76
C LEU A 297 -35.07 -12.87 -22.51
N PRO A 298 -35.25 -13.46 -21.31
CA PRO A 298 -34.96 -14.88 -21.08
C PRO A 298 -35.63 -15.84 -22.06
N GLU A 299 -36.87 -15.57 -22.48
CA GLU A 299 -37.59 -16.43 -23.42
C GLU A 299 -36.93 -16.42 -24.82
N GLN A 300 -36.52 -15.24 -25.30
CA GLN A 300 -35.78 -15.13 -26.57
C GLN A 300 -34.42 -15.81 -26.52
N GLN A 301 -33.68 -15.62 -25.42
CA GLN A 301 -32.39 -16.28 -25.21
C GLN A 301 -32.53 -17.80 -25.12
N PHE A 302 -33.55 -18.28 -24.40
CA PHE A 302 -33.90 -19.70 -24.32
C PHE A 302 -34.22 -20.27 -25.70
N ALA A 303 -35.06 -19.60 -26.49
CA ALA A 303 -35.45 -20.06 -27.82
C ALA A 303 -34.24 -20.16 -28.76
N ALA A 304 -33.37 -19.15 -28.78
CA ALA A 304 -32.15 -19.16 -29.57
C ALA A 304 -31.20 -20.30 -29.17
N MET A 305 -31.05 -20.55 -27.87
CA MET A 305 -30.20 -21.63 -27.38
C MET A 305 -30.79 -23.02 -27.67
N ALA A 306 -32.11 -23.18 -27.50
CA ALA A 306 -32.80 -24.41 -27.84
C ALA A 306 -32.64 -24.73 -29.33
N GLU A 307 -32.74 -23.73 -30.21
CA GLU A 307 -32.48 -23.89 -31.64
C GLU A 307 -31.04 -24.33 -31.91
N LEU A 308 -30.05 -23.69 -31.27
CA LEU A 308 -28.64 -24.10 -31.40
C LEU A 308 -28.41 -25.57 -31.02
N VAL A 309 -28.99 -26.02 -29.89
CA VAL A 309 -28.86 -27.41 -29.43
C VAL A 309 -29.55 -28.39 -30.40
N THR A 310 -30.60 -27.99 -31.11
CA THR A 310 -31.20 -28.85 -32.15
C THR A 310 -30.31 -29.06 -33.37
N GLN A 311 -29.36 -28.13 -33.61
CA GLN A 311 -28.37 -28.22 -34.67
C GLN A 311 -27.09 -28.96 -34.23
N CYS A 312 -27.03 -29.46 -32.99
CA CYS A 312 -25.90 -30.19 -32.46
C CYS A 312 -25.63 -31.49 -33.25
N GLU A 313 -24.42 -31.63 -33.79
CA GLU A 313 -23.95 -32.87 -34.40
C GLU A 313 -23.23 -33.74 -33.35
N PRO A 314 -23.63 -35.02 -33.18
CA PRO A 314 -23.05 -35.86 -32.15
C PRO A 314 -21.57 -36.12 -32.42
N LYS A 315 -20.76 -36.02 -31.36
CA LYS A 315 -19.33 -36.36 -31.43
C LYS A 315 -19.18 -37.81 -31.89
N ALA A 316 -18.40 -38.05 -32.93
CA ALA A 316 -18.11 -39.40 -33.40
C ALA A 316 -17.46 -40.21 -32.26
N ALA A 317 -17.95 -41.43 -32.02
CA ALA A 317 -17.38 -42.33 -31.02
C ALA A 317 -15.94 -42.68 -31.41
N SER A 318 -14.98 -42.03 -30.76
CA SER A 318 -13.53 -42.24 -30.91
C SER A 318 -13.05 -43.39 -30.04
#